data_AF-A0A2A4LEE1-F1
#
_entry.id   AF-A0A2A4LEE1-F1
#
_cell.length_a   1.000
_cell.length_b   1.000
_cell.length_c   1.000
_cell.angle_alpha   90.00
_cell.angle_beta   90.00
_cell.angle_gamma   90.00
#
_symmetry.space_group_name_H-M   'P 1'
#
loop_
_entity.id
_entity.type
_entity.pdbx_description
1 polymer ?
#
loop_
_entity_poly.entity_id
_entity_poly.type
_entity_poly.pdbx_seq_one_letter_code
_entity_poly.pdbx_strand_id
1 'polypeptide(L)'
;MKKVKISVATVGYINTNFDRQKILKWKSKLFEVNKEILSYEVLNNSDGVSWEYSDLNMAANLPTDFESDLLICIVNVPLKDNFYTRRLNKNRVVFTFHEIQTILEYSNIPLENVVYRLLYSYALIYKGLKGIPPNSEFANFTHDDTRGCLYDMNGIKTDIIHSCNKPIICPMCVERLKITKFRMKLLTMYKGS
;
A
#
# COMPACT_ATOMS: atom_id res chain seq x y z
N MET A 1 -19.54 5.56 10.59
CA MET A 1 -18.35 6.22 10.01
C MET A 1 -18.31 5.94 8.52
N LYS A 2 -17.99 6.93 7.68
CA LYS A 2 -17.82 6.75 6.23
C LYS A 2 -16.69 5.74 5.95
N LYS A 3 -16.86 4.89 4.93
CA LYS A 3 -15.82 3.99 4.43
C LYS A 3 -14.85 4.76 3.54
N VAL A 4 -13.58 4.36 3.53
CA VAL A 4 -12.60 4.86 2.55
C VAL A 4 -12.92 4.23 1.20
N LYS A 5 -13.07 5.04 0.16
CA LYS A 5 -13.22 4.57 -1.22
C LYS A 5 -11.84 4.31 -1.81
N ILE A 6 -11.60 3.11 -2.32
CA ILE A 6 -10.30 2.74 -2.88
C ILE A 6 -10.49 2.22 -4.30
N SER A 7 -9.83 2.88 -5.25
CA SER A 7 -9.61 2.33 -6.58
C SER A 7 -8.45 1.34 -6.53
N VAL A 8 -8.61 0.19 -7.17
CA VAL A 8 -7.49 -0.72 -7.45
C VAL A 8 -7.34 -0.82 -8.96
N ALA A 9 -6.11 -0.73 -9.45
CA ALA A 9 -5.79 -0.86 -10.87
C ALA A 9 -4.58 -1.77 -11.05
N THR A 10 -4.44 -2.35 -12.23
CA THR A 10 -3.23 -3.06 -12.65
C THR A 10 -2.55 -2.30 -13.77
N VAL A 11 -1.23 -2.19 -13.77
CA VAL A 11 -0.47 -1.55 -14.85
C VAL A 11 0.63 -2.49 -15.35
N GLY A 12 0.62 -2.76 -16.66
CA GLY A 12 1.46 -3.75 -17.30
C GLY A 12 0.94 -5.18 -17.14
N TYR A 13 1.80 -6.14 -17.50
CA TYR A 13 1.49 -7.56 -17.38
C TYR A 13 1.38 -7.97 -15.90
N ILE A 14 0.26 -8.60 -15.54
CA ILE A 14 0.04 -9.22 -14.22
C ILE A 14 -0.24 -10.70 -14.46
N ASN A 15 0.34 -11.57 -13.64
CA ASN A 15 0.14 -13.01 -13.73
C ASN A 15 -1.36 -13.38 -13.62
N THR A 16 -1.79 -14.34 -14.42
CA THR A 16 -3.14 -14.91 -14.44
C THR A 16 -3.60 -15.51 -13.11
N ASN A 17 -2.68 -15.88 -12.23
CA ASN A 17 -2.97 -16.42 -10.90
C ASN A 17 -3.54 -15.38 -9.92
N PHE A 18 -3.44 -14.08 -10.24
CA PHE A 18 -4.04 -13.02 -9.43
C PHE A 18 -5.55 -12.90 -9.71
N ASP A 19 -6.36 -13.32 -8.74
CA ASP A 19 -7.81 -13.30 -8.83
C ASP A 19 -8.41 -11.98 -8.36
N ARG A 20 -8.65 -11.09 -9.33
CA ARG A 20 -9.30 -9.79 -9.12
C ARG A 20 -10.71 -9.90 -8.52
N GLN A 21 -11.43 -11.00 -8.76
CA GLN A 21 -12.80 -11.16 -8.27
C GLN A 21 -12.83 -11.31 -6.76
N LYS A 22 -11.82 -11.92 -6.16
CA LYS A 22 -11.69 -12.00 -4.69
C LYS A 22 -11.57 -10.60 -4.08
N ILE A 23 -10.78 -9.71 -4.71
CA ILE A 23 -10.62 -8.32 -4.26
C ILE A 23 -11.95 -7.56 -4.35
N LEU A 24 -12.64 -7.66 -5.49
CA LEU A 24 -13.94 -6.99 -5.71
C LEU A 24 -15.06 -7.48 -4.77
N LYS A 25 -15.05 -8.77 -4.42
CA LYS A 25 -16.04 -9.38 -3.53
C LYS A 25 -15.74 -9.13 -2.05
N TRP A 26 -14.50 -8.76 -1.70
CA TRP A 26 -14.09 -8.54 -0.32
C TRP A 26 -14.94 -7.47 0.38
N LYS A 27 -15.47 -7.80 1.55
CA LYS A 27 -16.32 -6.89 2.35
C LYS A 27 -15.56 -6.40 3.56
N SER A 28 -15.37 -5.09 3.65
CA SER A 28 -14.73 -4.42 4.78
C SER A 28 -15.65 -3.39 5.44
N LYS A 29 -15.50 -3.23 6.76
CA LYS A 29 -16.10 -2.12 7.52
C LYS A 29 -15.27 -0.83 7.41
N LEU A 30 -14.01 -0.93 6.97
CA LEU A 30 -13.09 0.22 6.89
C LEU A 30 -13.15 0.91 5.53
N PHE A 31 -13.21 0.13 4.46
CA PHE A 31 -13.11 0.60 3.08
C PHE A 31 -14.13 -0.10 2.18
N GLU A 32 -14.33 0.46 1.00
CA GLU A 32 -14.98 -0.16 -0.14
C GLU A 32 -14.07 -0.04 -1.36
N VAL A 33 -13.97 -1.11 -2.14
CA VAL A 33 -13.23 -1.12 -3.40
C VAL A 33 -14.21 -0.76 -4.52
N ASN A 34 -13.77 0.02 -5.50
CA ASN A 34 -14.59 0.29 -6.68
C ASN A 34 -15.02 -1.00 -7.37
N LYS A 35 -16.13 -0.93 -8.12
CA LYS A 35 -16.78 -2.11 -8.70
C LYS A 35 -15.96 -2.82 -9.77
N GLU A 36 -14.87 -2.21 -10.22
CA GLU A 36 -13.99 -2.74 -11.26
C GLU A 36 -12.51 -2.50 -10.93
N ILE A 37 -11.65 -3.38 -11.46
CA ILE A 37 -10.18 -3.26 -11.43
C ILE A 37 -9.73 -3.13 -12.88
N LEU A 38 -9.46 -1.90 -13.31
CA LEU A 38 -9.03 -1.58 -14.67
C LEU A 38 -7.57 -1.95 -14.90
N SER A 39 -7.25 -2.26 -16.16
CA SER A 39 -5.89 -2.54 -16.62
C SER A 39 -5.39 -1.44 -17.53
N TYR A 40 -4.14 -1.05 -17.33
CA TYR A 40 -3.43 -0.05 -18.12
C TYR A 40 -2.10 -0.62 -18.59
N GLU A 41 -1.52 -0.01 -19.61
CA GLU A 41 -0.20 -0.38 -20.13
C GLU A 41 0.90 0.43 -19.43
N VAL A 42 2.11 -0.13 -19.38
CA VAL A 42 3.33 0.64 -19.05
C VAL A 42 3.81 1.27 -20.34
N LEU A 43 3.79 2.60 -20.39
CA LEU A 43 4.06 3.38 -21.61
C LEU A 43 5.54 3.79 -21.73
N ASN A 44 6.21 3.98 -20.59
CA ASN A 44 7.60 4.44 -20.55
C ASN A 44 8.54 3.27 -20.26
N ASN A 45 9.79 3.37 -20.73
CA ASN A 45 10.86 2.45 -20.32
C ASN A 45 11.32 2.74 -18.88
N SER A 46 11.99 1.75 -18.27
CA SER A 46 12.67 1.93 -16.98
C SER A 46 13.73 3.02 -17.05
N ASP A 47 13.89 3.78 -15.97
CA ASP A 47 14.79 4.95 -15.88
C ASP A 47 15.80 4.86 -14.72
N GLY A 48 15.80 3.76 -13.97
CA GLY A 48 16.73 3.51 -12.88
C GLY A 48 17.78 2.44 -13.18
N VAL A 49 18.65 2.20 -12.20
CA VAL A 49 19.68 1.15 -12.26
C VAL A 49 18.99 -0.20 -12.12
N SER A 50 19.38 -1.19 -12.91
CA SER A 50 18.77 -2.55 -12.89
C SER A 50 17.28 -2.59 -13.29
N TRP A 51 16.90 -1.78 -14.27
CA TRP A 51 15.57 -1.74 -14.89
C TRP A 51 14.42 -1.34 -13.95
N GLU A 52 14.75 -0.72 -12.82
CA GLU A 52 13.75 -0.17 -11.92
C GLU A 52 13.11 1.12 -12.48
N TYR A 53 11.90 1.40 -11.99
CA TYR A 53 11.17 2.62 -12.31
C TYR A 53 11.24 3.60 -11.14
N SER A 54 11.69 4.83 -11.41
CA SER A 54 11.67 5.91 -10.44
C SER A 54 10.25 6.31 -10.03
N ASP A 55 10.09 7.01 -8.91
CA ASP A 55 8.79 7.54 -8.47
C ASP A 55 8.14 8.44 -9.53
N LEU A 56 8.93 9.27 -10.22
CA LEU A 56 8.44 10.20 -11.24
C LEU A 56 7.98 9.44 -12.49
N ASN A 57 8.79 8.50 -12.98
CA ASN A 57 8.45 7.67 -14.12
C ASN A 57 7.22 6.81 -13.84
N MET A 58 7.19 6.12 -12.69
CA MET A 58 6.04 5.30 -12.32
C MET A 58 4.78 6.15 -12.19
N ALA A 59 4.85 7.33 -11.55
CA ALA A 59 3.71 8.24 -11.42
C ALA A 59 3.11 8.72 -12.75
N ALA A 60 3.91 8.75 -13.82
CA ALA A 60 3.47 9.08 -15.17
C ALA A 60 2.76 7.91 -15.88
N ASN A 61 3.05 6.66 -15.49
CA ASN A 61 2.39 5.47 -16.02
C ASN A 61 1.07 5.14 -15.30
N LEU A 62 0.82 5.71 -14.12
CA LEU A 62 -0.39 5.44 -13.35
C LEU A 62 -1.54 6.39 -13.71
N PRO A 63 -2.80 5.93 -13.62
CA PRO A 63 -3.97 6.79 -13.75
C PRO A 63 -3.90 8.02 -12.85
N THR A 64 -4.24 9.18 -13.41
CA THR A 64 -4.35 10.45 -12.66
C THR A 64 -5.78 10.78 -12.29
N ASP A 65 -6.74 10.28 -13.07
CA ASP A 65 -8.15 10.60 -12.94
C ASP A 65 -8.86 9.42 -12.28
N PHE A 66 -9.17 9.56 -10.99
CA PHE A 66 -9.94 8.59 -10.22
C PHE A 66 -10.77 9.31 -9.16
N GLU A 67 -12.00 8.87 -8.93
CA GLU A 67 -12.95 9.53 -8.02
C GLU A 67 -12.91 9.00 -6.56
N SER A 68 -11.95 8.12 -6.27
CA SER A 68 -11.80 7.49 -4.96
C SER A 68 -10.89 8.28 -4.02
N ASP A 69 -10.97 7.98 -2.73
CA ASP A 69 -10.12 8.63 -1.73
C ASP A 69 -8.63 8.25 -1.93
N LEU A 70 -8.40 7.01 -2.38
CA LEU A 70 -7.09 6.40 -2.63
C LEU A 70 -7.09 5.64 -3.97
N LEU A 71 -5.91 5.55 -4.59
CA LEU A 71 -5.64 4.63 -5.71
C LEU A 71 -4.47 3.71 -5.33
N ILE A 72 -4.66 2.40 -5.47
CA ILE A 72 -3.60 1.39 -5.34
C ILE A 72 -3.40 0.74 -6.71
N CYS A 73 -2.24 0.97 -7.32
CA CYS A 73 -1.84 0.34 -8.57
C CYS A 73 -0.93 -0.86 -8.30
N ILE A 74 -1.22 -1.97 -8.94
CA ILE A 74 -0.43 -3.20 -8.90
C ILE A 74 0.33 -3.31 -10.22
N VAL A 75 1.65 -3.48 -10.14
CA VAL A 75 2.53 -3.65 -11.30
C VAL A 75 3.37 -4.92 -11.14
N ASN A 76 4.15 -5.29 -12.17
CA ASN A 76 5.09 -6.42 -12.09
C ASN A 76 6.54 -6.03 -12.46
N VAL A 77 6.83 -4.74 -12.49
CA VAL A 77 8.16 -4.19 -12.77
C VAL A 77 8.86 -3.80 -11.46
N PRO A 78 10.21 -3.87 -11.38
CA PRO A 78 10.93 -3.40 -10.21
C PRO A 78 10.72 -1.90 -9.97
N LEU A 79 10.59 -1.51 -8.70
CA LEU A 79 10.44 -0.12 -8.29
C LEU A 79 11.76 0.37 -7.67
N LYS A 80 11.93 1.70 -7.70
CA LYS A 80 13.08 2.40 -7.13
C LYS A 80 13.53 1.86 -5.76
N ASP A 81 14.84 1.69 -5.60
CA ASP A 81 15.53 1.22 -4.39
C ASP A 81 15.08 -0.19 -3.97
N ASN A 82 14.61 -0.98 -4.93
CA ASN A 82 14.09 -2.33 -4.73
C ASN A 82 12.90 -2.44 -3.74
N PHE A 83 12.16 -1.35 -3.52
CA PHE A 83 10.94 -1.39 -2.69
C PHE A 83 9.82 -2.19 -3.39
N TYR A 84 9.01 -2.90 -2.61
CA TYR A 84 7.80 -3.54 -3.14
C TYR A 84 6.56 -2.64 -3.10
N THR A 85 6.57 -1.57 -2.29
CA THR A 85 5.50 -0.57 -2.24
C THR A 85 6.09 0.82 -2.18
N ARG A 86 5.56 1.75 -2.98
CA ARG A 86 5.92 3.16 -2.93
C ARG A 86 4.68 4.05 -2.91
N ARG A 87 4.72 5.10 -2.09
CA ARG A 87 3.68 6.14 -2.05
C ARG A 87 4.03 7.18 -3.10
N LEU A 88 3.06 7.61 -3.89
CA LEU A 88 3.23 8.63 -4.92
C LEU A 88 2.38 9.86 -4.55
N ASN A 89 2.35 10.84 -5.43
CA ASN A 89 1.52 12.03 -5.24
C ASN A 89 0.01 11.71 -5.27
N LYS A 90 -0.80 12.62 -4.71
CA LYS A 90 -2.28 12.59 -4.77
C LYS A 90 -2.89 11.28 -4.25
N ASN A 91 -2.42 10.74 -3.11
CA ASN A 91 -2.94 9.51 -2.50
C ASN A 91 -2.86 8.26 -3.41
N ARG A 92 -1.92 8.26 -4.35
CA ARG A 92 -1.62 7.10 -5.19
C ARG A 92 -0.55 6.25 -4.52
N VAL A 93 -0.72 4.95 -4.56
CA VAL A 93 0.24 3.96 -4.08
C VAL A 93 0.52 3.02 -5.24
N VAL A 94 1.78 2.68 -5.44
CA VAL A 94 2.18 1.60 -6.34
C VAL A 94 2.73 0.45 -5.51
N PHE A 95 2.31 -0.76 -5.85
CA PHE A 95 2.85 -2.01 -5.33
C PHE A 95 3.30 -2.87 -6.50
N THR A 96 4.44 -3.55 -6.36
CA THR A 96 4.94 -4.47 -7.38
C THR A 96 4.89 -5.93 -6.92
N PHE A 97 4.45 -6.79 -7.83
CA PHE A 97 4.58 -8.24 -7.73
C PHE A 97 5.98 -8.74 -8.08
N HIS A 98 6.87 -7.88 -8.59
CA HIS A 98 8.26 -8.22 -8.85
C HIS A 98 8.90 -8.81 -7.59
N GLU A 99 9.40 -10.04 -7.71
CA GLU A 99 9.90 -10.93 -6.62
C GLU A 99 8.84 -11.36 -5.59
N ILE A 100 7.92 -10.48 -5.17
CA ILE A 100 6.91 -10.79 -4.16
C ILE A 100 5.99 -11.92 -4.61
N GLN A 101 5.64 -11.98 -5.90
CA GLN A 101 4.84 -13.07 -6.44
C GLN A 101 5.52 -14.42 -6.16
N THR A 102 6.78 -14.58 -6.55
CA THR A 102 7.54 -15.83 -6.36
C THR A 102 7.63 -16.22 -4.89
N ILE A 103 7.87 -15.24 -4.01
CA ILE A 103 7.95 -15.46 -2.55
C ILE A 103 6.63 -16.02 -2.00
N LEU A 104 5.50 -15.41 -2.39
CA LEU A 104 4.17 -15.84 -1.92
C LEU A 104 3.77 -17.19 -2.51
N GLU A 105 4.01 -17.40 -3.81
CA GLU A 105 3.73 -18.67 -4.49
C GLU A 105 4.53 -19.83 -3.88
N TYR A 106 5.84 -19.63 -3.63
CA TYR A 106 6.68 -20.63 -2.95
C TYR A 106 6.16 -20.99 -1.56
N SER A 107 5.54 -20.03 -0.88
CA SER A 107 4.98 -20.22 0.46
C SER A 107 3.51 -20.67 0.46
N ASN A 108 2.93 -20.97 -0.71
CA ASN A 108 1.52 -21.30 -0.90
C ASN A 108 0.56 -20.22 -0.35
N ILE A 109 0.94 -18.94 -0.44
CA ILE A 109 0.11 -17.80 -0.04
C ILE A 109 -0.50 -17.16 -1.30
N PRO A 110 -1.83 -16.98 -1.38
CA PRO A 110 -2.46 -16.31 -2.51
C PRO A 110 -2.00 -14.86 -2.66
N LEU A 111 -1.81 -14.41 -3.91
CA LEU A 111 -1.39 -13.03 -4.22
C LEU A 111 -2.39 -12.00 -3.71
N GLU A 112 -3.67 -12.36 -3.63
CA GLU A 112 -4.70 -11.47 -3.09
C GLU A 112 -4.42 -11.04 -1.64
N ASN A 113 -3.71 -11.86 -0.87
CA ASN A 113 -3.43 -11.56 0.53
C ASN A 113 -2.57 -10.31 0.71
N VAL A 114 -1.58 -10.08 -0.17
CA VAL A 114 -0.80 -8.84 -0.10
C VAL A 114 -1.64 -7.64 -0.50
N VAL A 115 -2.58 -7.80 -1.43
CA VAL A 115 -3.53 -6.73 -1.79
C VAL A 115 -4.46 -6.41 -0.61
N TYR A 116 -4.98 -7.41 0.11
CA TYR A 116 -5.74 -7.18 1.34
C TYR A 116 -4.91 -6.43 2.38
N ARG A 117 -3.66 -6.86 2.61
CA ARG A 117 -2.73 -6.18 3.52
C ARG A 117 -2.60 -4.69 3.17
N LEU A 118 -2.40 -4.36 1.90
CA LEU A 118 -2.31 -2.97 1.41
C LEU A 118 -3.61 -2.19 1.60
N LEU A 119 -4.76 -2.78 1.25
CA LEU A 119 -6.06 -2.14 1.42
C LEU A 119 -6.32 -1.76 2.88
N TYR A 120 -6.02 -2.66 3.83
CA TYR A 120 -6.17 -2.37 5.25
C TYR A 120 -5.15 -1.34 5.76
N SER A 121 -3.87 -1.49 5.41
CA SER A 121 -2.80 -0.60 5.90
C SER A 121 -3.04 0.85 5.47
N TYR A 122 -3.34 1.08 4.20
CA TYR A 122 -3.57 2.42 3.66
C TYR A 122 -4.93 3.01 4.02
N ALA A 123 -6.00 2.20 4.14
CA ALA A 123 -7.28 2.68 4.65
C ALA A 123 -7.16 3.22 6.09
N LEU A 124 -6.37 2.55 6.94
CA LEU A 124 -6.13 2.97 8.31
C LEU A 124 -5.31 4.27 8.37
N ILE A 125 -4.24 4.36 7.58
CA ILE A 125 -3.43 5.59 7.48
C ILE A 125 -4.30 6.74 7.00
N TYR A 126 -5.05 6.55 5.92
CA TYR A 126 -5.91 7.59 5.36
C TYR A 126 -6.99 8.04 6.37
N LYS A 127 -7.59 7.11 7.13
CA LYS A 127 -8.54 7.49 8.19
C LYS A 127 -7.90 8.30 9.32
N GLY A 128 -6.63 8.04 9.64
CA GLY A 128 -5.91 8.77 10.67
C GLY A 128 -5.49 10.16 10.22
N LEU A 129 -4.98 10.29 9.00
CA LEU A 129 -4.31 11.50 8.52
C LEU A 129 -5.09 12.31 7.47
N LYS A 130 -6.22 11.79 6.97
CA LYS A 130 -6.97 12.32 5.80
C LYS A 130 -6.13 12.43 4.52
N GLY A 131 -5.08 11.62 4.41
CA GLY A 131 -4.18 11.57 3.26
C GLY A 131 -3.07 10.56 3.47
N ILE A 132 -2.36 10.22 2.39
CA ILE A 132 -1.15 9.41 2.46
C ILE A 132 0.05 10.37 2.50
N PRO A 133 0.86 10.37 3.56
CA PRO A 133 2.05 11.22 3.64
C PRO A 133 3.06 10.84 2.55
N PRO A 134 3.85 11.80 2.02
CA PRO A 134 4.86 11.54 1.01
C PRO A 134 5.97 10.60 1.53
N ASN A 135 6.77 10.05 0.61
CA ASN A 135 7.89 9.18 0.97
C ASN A 135 8.95 9.88 1.82
N SER A 136 9.14 11.18 1.63
CA SER A 136 10.08 12.03 2.40
C SER A 136 9.65 12.24 3.84
N GLU A 137 8.36 12.09 4.14
CA GLU A 137 7.88 12.15 5.50
C GLU A 137 8.00 10.77 6.13
N PHE A 138 8.69 10.74 7.28
CA PHE A 138 8.74 9.58 8.14
C PHE A 138 7.33 9.34 8.69
N ALA A 139 6.55 8.58 7.93
CA ALA A 139 5.29 8.06 8.40
C ALA A 139 5.65 7.04 9.47
N ASN A 140 5.57 7.45 10.74
CA ASN A 140 5.87 6.65 11.94
C ASN A 140 5.03 5.36 12.07
N PHE A 141 4.44 4.83 11.01
CA PHE A 141 3.63 3.62 11.02
C PHE A 141 4.47 2.37 10.75
N THR A 142 5.55 2.46 9.98
CA THR A 142 6.42 1.31 9.69
C THR A 142 7.38 1.00 10.85
N HIS A 143 7.81 -0.26 10.90
CA HIS A 143 8.91 -0.70 11.75
C HIS A 143 9.73 -1.79 11.06
N ASP A 144 11.02 -1.81 11.38
CA ASP A 144 12.00 -2.64 10.67
C ASP A 144 11.89 -4.13 11.05
N ASP A 145 11.39 -4.40 12.24
CA ASP A 145 11.22 -5.74 12.80
C ASP A 145 10.01 -6.47 12.18
N THR A 146 10.15 -7.78 11.90
CA THR A 146 9.12 -8.63 11.30
C THR A 146 8.22 -9.19 12.39
N ARG A 147 6.96 -8.74 12.45
CA ARG A 147 5.99 -9.14 13.49
C ARG A 147 4.72 -9.79 12.93
N GLY A 148 4.64 -9.95 11.61
CA GLY A 148 3.39 -10.22 10.91
C GLY A 148 2.45 -9.01 10.91
N CYS A 149 2.96 -7.81 11.19
CA CYS A 149 2.16 -6.60 11.25
C CYS A 149 1.83 -6.09 9.84
N LEU A 150 0.68 -5.45 9.67
CA LEU A 150 0.35 -4.69 8.46
C LEU A 150 1.41 -3.64 8.08
N TYR A 151 2.22 -3.22 9.04
CA TYR A 151 3.24 -2.17 8.89
C TYR A 151 4.69 -2.66 9.04
N ASP A 152 4.92 -3.98 8.94
CA ASP A 152 6.28 -4.51 8.80
C ASP A 152 6.94 -3.91 7.55
N MET A 153 8.15 -3.34 7.69
CA MET A 153 8.89 -2.78 6.56
C MET A 153 9.52 -3.86 5.67
N ASN A 154 9.79 -5.05 6.26
CA ASN A 154 10.40 -6.22 5.62
C ASN A 154 11.64 -5.85 4.77
N GLY A 155 12.74 -5.46 5.43
CA GLY A 155 14.03 -5.27 4.77
C GLY A 155 14.54 -6.53 4.06
N ILE A 156 14.14 -7.70 4.58
CA ILE A 156 14.25 -8.99 3.89
C ILE A 156 12.87 -9.30 3.28
N LYS A 157 12.75 -9.27 1.95
CA LYS A 157 11.45 -9.40 1.26
C LYS A 157 10.71 -10.71 1.57
N THR A 158 11.43 -11.80 1.84
CA THR A 158 10.83 -13.10 2.17
C THR A 158 9.98 -13.07 3.43
N ASP A 159 10.24 -12.12 4.34
CA ASP A 159 9.50 -11.99 5.60
C ASP A 159 8.07 -11.47 5.40
N ILE A 160 7.74 -10.95 4.21
CA ILE A 160 6.39 -10.47 3.89
C ILE A 160 5.33 -11.55 4.07
N ILE A 161 5.72 -12.84 4.00
CA ILE A 161 4.83 -13.99 4.21
C ILE A 161 4.11 -13.92 5.57
N HIS A 162 4.78 -13.39 6.60
CA HIS A 162 4.21 -13.32 7.95
C HIS A 162 3.01 -12.38 8.01
N SER A 163 3.10 -11.24 7.32
CA SER A 163 2.02 -10.26 7.23
C SER A 163 1.01 -10.56 6.10
N CYS A 164 1.27 -11.57 5.27
CA CYS A 164 0.33 -12.02 4.23
C CYS A 164 -0.43 -13.30 4.58
N ASN A 165 0.01 -14.12 5.53
CA ASN A 165 -0.73 -15.31 5.94
C ASN A 165 -1.76 -14.99 7.05
N LYS A 166 -1.29 -14.41 8.16
CA LYS A 166 -2.12 -14.06 9.34
C LYS A 166 -1.78 -12.65 9.81
N PRO A 167 -2.15 -11.61 9.03
CA PRO A 167 -1.82 -10.23 9.37
C PRO A 167 -2.39 -9.81 10.73
N ILE A 168 -1.58 -9.10 11.50
CA ILE A 168 -2.00 -8.41 12.72
C ILE A 168 -1.71 -6.92 12.64
N ILE A 169 -2.19 -6.16 13.63
CA ILE A 169 -1.64 -4.85 13.95
C ILE A 169 -0.94 -5.01 15.30
N CYS A 170 0.38 -4.90 15.33
CA CYS A 170 1.13 -5.11 16.56
C CYS A 170 0.77 -4.02 17.62
N PRO A 171 0.96 -4.29 18.92
CA PRO A 171 0.57 -3.35 19.98
C PRO A 171 1.14 -1.93 19.77
N MET A 172 2.38 -1.83 19.32
CA MET A 172 3.02 -0.54 19.01
C MET A 172 2.30 0.22 17.89
N CYS A 173 1.89 -0.47 16.81
CA CYS A 173 1.13 0.15 15.73
C CYS A 173 -0.29 0.51 16.16
N VAL A 174 -0.92 -0.27 17.04
CA VAL A 174 -2.22 0.08 17.65
C VAL A 174 -2.12 1.41 18.39
N GLU A 175 -1.11 1.58 19.25
CA GLU A 175 -0.90 2.83 19.98
C GLU A 175 -0.63 4.01 19.05
N ARG A 176 0.21 3.83 18.01
CA ARG A 176 0.44 4.86 16.99
C ARG A 176 -0.85 5.27 16.26
N LEU A 177 -1.71 4.30 15.91
CA LEU A 177 -3.00 4.58 15.27
C LEU A 177 -3.99 5.30 16.19
N LYS A 178 -4.00 4.97 17.50
CA LYS A 178 -4.81 5.69 18.50
C LYS A 178 -4.37 7.15 18.62
N ILE A 179 -3.06 7.39 18.70
CA ILE A 179 -2.48 8.75 18.75
C ILE A 179 -2.83 9.53 17.48
N THR A 180 -2.86 8.86 16.31
CA THR A 180 -3.19 9.48 15.04
C THR A 180 -4.66 9.93 14.96
N LYS A 181 -5.60 9.18 15.58
CA LYS A 181 -6.99 9.66 15.81
C LYS A 181 -7.08 10.88 16.74
N PHE A 182 -6.00 11.25 17.44
CA PHE A 182 -5.96 12.26 18.50
C PHE A 182 -4.95 13.39 18.29
N ARG A 183 -4.37 13.55 17.09
CA ARG A 183 -3.51 14.71 16.76
C ARG A 183 -4.30 15.87 16.14
N MET A 184 -5.48 16.18 16.67
CA MET A 184 -6.25 17.41 16.41
C MET A 184 -6.41 18.32 17.65
N LYS A 185 -5.46 18.33 18.58
CA LYS A 185 -5.28 19.41 19.57
C LYS A 185 -3.96 19.25 20.29
N LEU A 186 -2.88 19.74 19.70
CA LEU A 186 -1.62 19.99 20.42
C LEU A 186 -0.83 21.07 19.66
N LEU A 187 -1.48 22.22 19.49
CA LEU A 187 -0.85 23.53 19.31
C LEU A 187 -1.74 24.59 19.99
N THR A 188 -2.04 24.37 21.27
CA THR A 188 -2.28 25.42 22.27
C THR A 188 -2.23 24.76 23.64
N MET A 189 -1.07 24.85 24.28
CA MET A 189 -0.85 25.03 25.72
C MET A 189 0.60 24.69 26.06
N TYR A 190 1.50 25.56 25.59
CA TYR A 190 2.78 25.82 26.27
C TYR A 190 3.00 27.34 26.30
N LYS A 191 2.13 28.01 27.03
CA LYS A 191 2.33 29.23 27.84
C LYS A 191 1.23 29.10 28.89
N GLY A 192 1.50 28.70 30.13
CA GLY A 192 2.35 29.41 31.08
C GLY A 192 1.38 30.03 32.09
N SER A 193 1.59 29.71 33.38
CA SER A 193 0.86 30.13 34.59
C SER A 193 -0.60 29.71 34.70
#